data_AF-A0A953XIK9-F1
#
_entry.id   AF-A0A953XIK9-F1
#
_cell.length_a   1.000
_cell.length_b   1.000
_cell.length_c   1.000
_cell.angle_alpha   90.00
_cell.angle_beta   90.00
_cell.angle_gamma   90.00
#
_symmetry.space_group_name_H-M   'P 1'
#
loop_
_entity.id
_entity.type
_entity.pdbx_description
1 polymer ?
#
loop_
_entity_poly.entity_id
_entity_poly.type
_entity_poly.pdbx_seq_one_letter_code
_entity_poly.pdbx_strand_id
1 'polypeptide(L)' 'MNTRKLGKDGPEVFPLALGCMGMSDFYGPADEDESIATIHAALDAGVNLLDTGDFY' A
#
# COMPACT_ATOMS: atom_id res chain seq x y z
N MET A 1 12.85 9.77 8.59
CA MET A 1 12.41 8.44 8.10
C MET A 1 13.59 7.49 8.05
N ASN A 2 13.37 6.20 8.37
CA ASN A 2 14.38 5.15 8.25
C ASN A 2 14.02 4.25 7.06
N THR A 3 14.42 4.62 5.83
CA THR A 3 14.07 3.90 4.59
C THR A 3 14.93 2.65 4.36
N ARG A 4 14.50 1.80 3.42
CA ARG A 4 15.21 0.60 2.96
C ARG A 4 15.29 0.63 1.44
N LYS A 5 16.45 0.27 0.89
CA LYS A 5 16.58 0.09 -0.56
C LYS A 5 15.97 -1.23 -0.99
N LEU A 6 15.02 -1.20 -1.92
CA LEU A 6 14.38 -2.39 -2.46
C LEU A 6 15.22 -3.00 -3.60
N GLY A 7 16.04 -3.99 -3.28
CA GLY A 7 16.97 -4.60 -4.25
C GLY A 7 18.20 -3.73 -4.55
N LYS A 8 19.09 -4.20 -5.44
CA LYS A 8 20.39 -3.56 -5.68
C LYS A 8 20.26 -2.14 -6.23
N ASP A 9 19.30 -1.92 -7.13
CA ASP A 9 19.13 -0.66 -7.88
C ASP A 9 17.69 -0.11 -7.81
N GLY A 10 16.86 -0.63 -6.90
CA GLY A 10 15.49 -0.17 -6.73
C GLY A 10 15.35 1.05 -5.80
N PRO A 11 14.09 1.46 -5.56
CA PRO A 11 13.79 2.68 -4.80
C PRO A 11 14.09 2.56 -3.31
N GLU A 12 14.22 3.70 -2.65
CA GLU A 12 14.18 3.82 -1.19
C GLU A 12 12.72 3.80 -0.73
N VAL A 13 12.35 2.79 0.05
CA VAL A 13 10.99 2.59 0.54
C VAL A 13 10.92 2.72 2.05
N PHE A 14 9.75 3.12 2.56
CA PHE A 14 9.42 2.98 3.96
C PHE A 14 9.51 1.50 4.37
N PRO A 15 9.94 1.16 5.60
CA PRO A 15 10.13 -0.24 6.00
C PRO A 15 8.83 -1.02 6.13
N LEU A 16 7.67 -0.35 5.96
CA LEU A 16 6.34 -0.96 5.85
C LEU A 16 5.70 -0.52 4.53
N ALA A 17 4.91 -1.41 3.94
CA ALA A 17 4.11 -1.19 2.74
C ALA A 17 2.62 -1.38 3.05
N LEU A 18 1.75 -0.78 2.25
CA LEU A 18 0.30 -1.02 2.32
C LEU A 18 -0.07 -2.10 1.30
N GLY A 19 -0.63 -3.23 1.77
CA GLY A 19 -1.23 -4.23 0.89
C GLY A 19 -2.68 -3.90 0.55
N CYS A 20 -3.03 -3.94 -0.72
CA CYS A 20 -4.34 -3.50 -1.22
C CYS A 20 -5.36 -4.65 -1.39
N MET A 21 -5.04 -5.89 -1.04
CA MET A 21 -5.98 -7.02 -1.19
C MET A 21 -7.30 -6.82 -0.42
N GLY A 22 -7.28 -6.13 0.72
CA GLY A 22 -8.49 -5.80 1.49
C GLY A 22 -9.44 -4.79 0.82
N MET A 23 -8.97 -4.12 -0.24
CA MET A 23 -9.74 -3.15 -1.03
C MET A 23 -10.43 -3.82 -2.23
N SER A 24 -10.30 -5.15 -2.35
CA SER A 24 -10.97 -5.98 -3.34
C SER A 24 -12.14 -6.74 -2.72
N ASP A 25 -12.95 -7.38 -3.57
CA ASP A 25 -14.06 -8.22 -3.13
C ASP A 25 -13.62 -9.57 -2.51
N PHE A 26 -12.31 -9.84 -2.41
CA PHE A 26 -11.79 -11.14 -2.00
C PHE A 26 -12.10 -11.50 -0.54
N TYR A 27 -12.30 -10.49 0.31
CA TYR A 27 -12.67 -10.64 1.71
C TYR A 27 -14.13 -10.24 2.01
N GLY A 28 -14.95 -10.09 0.96
CA GLY A 28 -16.28 -9.51 1.02
C GLY A 28 -16.31 -8.10 0.41
N PRO A 29 -17.47 -7.43 0.42
CA PRO A 29 -17.62 -6.12 -0.21
C PRO A 29 -16.64 -5.10 0.37
N ALA A 30 -15.87 -4.46 -0.52
CA ALA A 30 -15.02 -3.33 -0.16
C ALA A 30 -15.79 -2.01 -0.29
N ASP A 31 -15.50 -1.06 0.60
CA ASP A 31 -15.97 0.31 0.49
C ASP A 31 -14.90 1.15 -0.25
N GLU A 32 -15.28 1.76 -1.37
CA GLU A 32 -14.36 2.50 -2.23
C GLU A 32 -13.82 3.77 -1.53
N ASP A 33 -14.69 4.52 -0.85
CA ASP A 33 -14.31 5.76 -0.17
C ASP A 33 -13.35 5.48 0.99
N GLU A 34 -13.61 4.42 1.77
CA GLU A 34 -12.72 3.99 2.85
C GLU A 34 -11.39 3.45 2.32
N SER A 35 -11.41 2.75 1.18
CA SER A 35 -10.18 2.28 0.52
C SER A 35 -9.30 3.45 0.09
N ILE A 36 -9.89 4.47 -0.54
CA ILE A 36 -9.20 5.71 -0.93
C ILE A 36 -8.65 6.43 0.32
N ALA A 37 -9.47 6.58 1.36
CA ALA A 37 -9.06 7.22 2.62
C ALA A 37 -7.88 6.48 3.27
N THR A 38 -7.90 5.14 3.24
CA THR A 38 -6.82 4.29 3.76
C THR A 38 -5.51 4.50 3.01
N ILE A 39 -5.56 4.58 1.67
CA ILE A 39 -4.37 4.88 0.84
C ILE A 39 -3.79 6.24 1.23
N HIS A 40 -4.64 7.28 1.32
CA HIS A 40 -4.18 8.61 1.72
C HIS A 40 -3.58 8.63 3.12
N ALA A 41 -4.21 7.97 4.09
CA ALA A 41 -3.68 7.87 5.45
C ALA A 41 -2.29 7.19 5.50
N ALA A 42 -2.06 6.16 4.69
CA ALA A 42 -0.76 5.51 4.59
C ALA A 42 0.30 6.46 3.99
N LEU A 43 -0.05 7.20 2.94
CA LEU A 43 0.83 8.19 2.32
C LEU A 43 1.18 9.32 3.31
N ASP A 44 0.20 9.83 4.07
CA ASP A 44 0.40 10.85 5.10
C ASP A 44 1.28 10.35 6.25
N ALA A 45 1.21 9.05 6.57
CA ALA A 45 2.10 8.39 7.53
C ALA A 45 3.52 8.15 6.99
N GLY A 46 3.77 8.45 5.71
CA GLY A 46 5.07 8.31 5.06
C GLY A 46 5.34 6.96 4.40
N VAL A 47 4.33 6.10 4.28
CA VAL A 47 4.40 4.90 3.42
C VAL A 47 4.51 5.36 1.97
N ASN A 48 5.37 4.71 1.20
CA ASN A 48 5.60 5.04 -0.21
C ASN A 48 5.67 3.79 -1.11
N LEU A 49 5.23 2.64 -0.59
CA LEU A 49 5.12 1.39 -1.33
C LEU A 49 3.72 0.81 -1.13
N LEU A 50 3.00 0.63 -2.24
CA LEU A 50 1.69 -0.01 -2.30
C LEU A 50 1.85 -1.35 -3.01
N ASP A 51 1.35 -2.42 -2.40
CA ASP A 51 1.39 -3.79 -2.92
C ASP A 51 0.00 -4.18 -3.45
N THR A 52 -0.06 -4.52 -4.74
CA THR A 52 -1.30 -4.86 -5.46
C THR A 52 -1.02 -5.92 -6.55
N GLY A 53 -2.05 -6.45 -7.18
CA GLY A 53 -1.92 -7.36 -8.31
C GLY A 53 -3.21 -7.55 -9.08
N ASP A 54 -3.12 -8.05 -10.33
CA ASP A 54 -4.25 -8.19 -11.28
C ASP A 54 -5.44 -9.03 -10.78
N PHE A 55 -5.24 -9.81 -9.72
CA PHE A 55 -6.29 -10.67 -9.14
C PHE A 55 -7.10 -9.97 -8.04
N TYR A 56 -6.66 -8.79 -7.59
CA TYR A 56 -7.30 -7.95 -6.58
C TYR A 56 -8.14 -6.88 -7.27
#